data_AF-I3C3B8-F1
#
_entry.id   AF-I3C3B8-F1
#
_cell.length_a   1.000
_cell.length_b   1.000
_cell.length_c   1.000
_cell.angle_alpha   90.00
_cell.angle_beta   90.00
_cell.angle_gamma   90.00
#
_symmetry.space_group_name_H-M   'P 1'
#
loop_
_entity.id
_entity.type
_entity.pdbx_description
1 polymer ?
#
loop_
_entity_poly.entity_id
_entity_poly.type
_entity_poly.pdbx_seq_one_letter_code
_entity_poly.pdbx_strand_id
1 'polypeptide(L)'
;MKNTILTIIFIVITFSANAQSCGEILAYVKSQSRGTTYSSPLSTAISKVTFYTTKIDYKTHYFAVVCFKENEYSYDCNEYIYQVGRDTQYNYAYYYLDSAGKAFWEYIQPYNKNLGGAPNFN
;
A
#
# COMPACT_ATOMS: atom_id res chain seq x y z
N MET A 1 24.41 38.05 18.84
CA MET A 1 24.89 36.83 18.16
C MET A 1 24.46 35.52 18.83
N LYS A 2 23.98 35.53 20.09
CA LYS A 2 23.53 34.31 20.80
C LYS A 2 22.09 33.87 20.47
N ASN A 3 21.24 34.82 20.05
CA ASN A 3 19.81 34.53 19.76
C ASN A 3 19.55 34.06 18.32
N THR A 4 20.46 34.31 17.38
CA THR A 4 20.32 33.88 15.98
C THR A 4 20.65 32.39 15.77
N ILE A 5 21.45 31.80 16.67
CA ILE A 5 21.79 30.36 16.62
C ILE A 5 20.58 29.51 17.02
N LEU A 6 19.75 29.99 17.96
CA LEU A 6 18.56 29.26 18.41
C LEU A 6 17.50 29.13 17.30
N THR A 7 17.38 30.13 16.43
CA THR A 7 16.38 30.16 15.35
C THR A 7 16.72 29.17 14.23
N ILE A 8 18.01 28.94 13.96
CA ILE A 8 18.47 27.99 12.93
C ILE A 8 18.22 26.55 13.36
N ILE A 9 18.40 26.24 14.65
CA ILE A 9 18.16 24.88 15.20
C ILE A 9 16.67 24.49 15.09
N PHE A 10 15.75 25.45 15.21
CA PHE A 10 14.31 25.17 15.15
C PHE A 10 13.80 24.85 13.74
N ILE A 11 14.48 25.34 12.70
CA ILE A 11 14.09 25.14 11.30
C ILE A 11 14.52 23.75 10.78
N VAL A 12 15.55 23.13 11.35
CA VAL A 12 16.04 21.82 10.89
C VAL A 12 15.16 20.66 11.36
N ILE A 13 14.42 20.84 12.47
CA ILE A 13 13.60 19.78 13.08
C ILE A 13 12.30 19.52 12.31
N THR A 14 11.81 20.47 11.52
CA THR A 14 10.53 20.34 10.80
C THR A 14 10.61 19.52 9.51
N PHE A 15 11.80 19.15 9.04
CA PHE A 15 11.96 18.40 7.78
C PHE A 15 11.82 16.86 7.92
N SER A 16 11.64 16.34 9.13
CA SER A 16 11.64 14.88 9.37
C SER A 16 10.23 14.24 9.43
N ALA A 17 9.16 14.98 9.16
CA ALA A 17 7.79 14.57 9.51
C ALA A 17 7.07 13.64 8.50
N ASN A 18 7.73 13.11 7.47
CA ASN A 18 7.05 12.38 6.38
C ASN A 18 7.38 10.89 6.24
N ALA A 19 7.99 10.26 7.24
CA ALA A 19 8.34 8.84 7.14
C ALA A 19 7.56 8.00 8.16
N GLN A 20 6.24 7.95 8.08
CA GLN A 20 5.58 6.75 8.57
C GLN A 20 5.98 5.63 7.61
N SER A 21 6.72 4.65 8.11
CA SER A 21 7.21 3.58 7.26
C SER A 21 6.03 2.81 6.68
N CYS A 22 6.15 2.33 5.45
CA CYS A 22 5.06 1.57 4.83
C CYS A 22 4.69 0.30 5.64
N GLY A 23 5.65 -0.22 6.41
CA GLY A 23 5.40 -1.28 7.40
C GLY A 23 4.48 -0.83 8.54
N GLU A 24 4.66 0.37 9.09
CA GLU A 24 3.77 0.92 10.12
C GLU A 24 2.36 1.18 9.57
N ILE A 25 2.25 1.73 8.35
CA ILE A 25 0.94 1.94 7.71
C ILE A 25 0.25 0.60 7.47
N LEU A 26 0.98 -0.41 6.95
CA LEU A 26 0.48 -1.77 6.75
C LEU A 26 -0.03 -2.40 8.05
N ALA A 27 0.75 -2.31 9.13
CA ALA A 27 0.37 -2.81 10.45
C ALA A 27 -0.89 -2.10 10.97
N TYR A 28 -0.93 -0.77 10.83
CA TYR A 28 -2.06 0.04 11.25
C TYR A 28 -3.35 -0.34 10.50
N VAL A 29 -3.35 -0.37 9.17
CA VAL A 29 -4.59 -0.68 8.41
C VAL A 29 -5.12 -2.08 8.70
N LYS A 30 -4.22 -3.05 8.89
CA LYS A 30 -4.57 -4.42 9.28
C LYS A 30 -5.18 -4.49 10.68
N SER A 31 -4.72 -3.66 11.62
CA SER A 31 -5.25 -3.62 12.98
C SER A 31 -6.62 -2.95 13.09
N GLN A 32 -6.89 -1.93 12.26
CA GLN A 32 -8.07 -1.08 12.40
C GLN A 32 -9.28 -1.54 11.59
N SER A 33 -9.08 -2.36 10.56
CA SER A 33 -10.14 -2.67 9.62
C SER A 33 -10.12 -4.12 9.15
N ARG A 34 -11.32 -4.70 9.01
CA ARG A 34 -11.51 -6.01 8.39
C ARG A 34 -11.41 -5.84 6.87
N GLY A 35 -10.37 -6.43 6.28
CA GLY A 35 -10.16 -6.38 4.84
C GLY A 35 -11.01 -7.38 4.05
N THR A 36 -11.20 -7.09 2.76
CA THR A 36 -11.79 -8.03 1.79
C THR A 36 -10.69 -8.59 0.90
N THR A 37 -10.53 -9.91 0.91
CA THR A 37 -9.42 -10.60 0.24
C THR A 37 -9.88 -11.30 -1.03
N TYR A 38 -9.11 -11.14 -2.09
CA TYR A 38 -9.27 -11.79 -3.38
C TYR A 38 -8.05 -12.67 -3.65
N SER A 39 -8.19 -13.97 -3.44
CA SER A 39 -7.12 -14.95 -3.62
C SER A 39 -7.01 -15.39 -5.08
N SER A 40 -5.77 -15.51 -5.57
CA SER A 40 -5.45 -15.82 -6.96
C SER A 40 -4.57 -17.07 -7.03
N PRO A 41 -5.11 -18.28 -6.75
CA PRO A 41 -4.31 -19.49 -6.59
C PRO A 41 -3.54 -19.90 -7.86
N LEU A 42 -4.11 -19.61 -9.03
CA LEU A 42 -3.51 -19.93 -10.35
C LEU A 42 -2.48 -18.90 -10.82
N SER A 43 -2.35 -17.77 -10.12
CA SER A 43 -1.38 -16.73 -10.51
C SER A 43 0.01 -17.08 -9.98
N THR A 44 1.01 -16.92 -10.85
CA THR A 44 2.43 -17.21 -10.53
C THR A 44 3.11 -16.06 -9.81
N ALA A 45 2.61 -14.82 -9.93
CA ALA A 45 3.22 -13.62 -9.35
C ALA A 45 2.46 -13.05 -8.15
N ILE A 46 1.13 -13.04 -8.20
CA ILE A 46 0.27 -12.50 -7.13
C ILE A 46 -0.47 -13.65 -6.47
N SER A 47 -0.33 -13.80 -5.15
CA SER A 47 -1.06 -14.81 -4.37
C SER A 47 -2.44 -14.31 -3.95
N LYS A 48 -2.53 -13.07 -3.48
CA LYS A 48 -3.80 -12.42 -3.10
C LYS A 48 -3.68 -10.91 -3.07
N VAL A 49 -4.83 -10.24 -3.12
CA VAL A 49 -4.95 -8.81 -2.82
C VAL A 49 -6.02 -8.62 -1.75
N THR A 50 -5.72 -7.85 -0.72
CA THR A 50 -6.67 -7.51 0.34
C THR A 50 -6.92 -6.00 0.36
N PHE A 51 -8.19 -5.62 0.26
CA PHE A 51 -8.62 -4.23 0.32
C PHE A 51 -9.09 -3.85 1.71
N TYR A 52 -8.68 -2.67 2.18
CA TYR A 52 -9.02 -2.11 3.47
C TYR A 52 -9.64 -0.72 3.28
N THR A 53 -10.66 -0.42 4.07
CA THR A 53 -11.24 0.91 4.19
C THR A 53 -11.06 1.36 5.63
N THR A 54 -10.35 2.46 5.84
CA THR A 54 -10.08 3.01 7.17
C THR A 54 -10.47 4.48 7.25
N LYS A 55 -10.75 4.96 8.46
CA LYS A 55 -11.01 6.37 8.74
C LYS A 55 -9.83 6.95 9.50
N ILE A 56 -9.11 7.87 8.87
CA ILE A 56 -7.98 8.60 9.46
C ILE A 56 -8.39 10.06 9.46
N ASP A 57 -8.35 10.74 10.61
CA ASP A 57 -8.75 12.14 10.77
C ASP A 57 -10.11 12.48 10.16
N TYR A 58 -11.11 11.61 10.41
CA TYR A 58 -12.48 11.71 9.87
C TYR A 58 -12.60 11.61 8.34
N LYS A 59 -11.50 11.32 7.63
CA LYS A 59 -11.49 11.07 6.18
C LYS A 59 -11.44 9.58 5.90
N THR A 60 -12.15 9.14 4.88
CA THR A 60 -12.12 7.74 4.43
C THR A 60 -10.96 7.54 3.47
N HIS A 61 -10.09 6.57 3.80
CA HIS A 61 -8.96 6.16 2.98
C HIS A 61 -9.12 4.71 2.55
N TYR A 62 -8.71 4.41 1.32
CA TYR A 62 -8.79 3.09 0.72
C TYR A 62 -7.37 2.58 0.48
N PHE A 63 -7.12 1.35 0.90
CA PHE A 63 -5.82 0.70 0.77
C PHE A 63 -5.96 -0.65 0.09
N ALA A 64 -5.00 -1.00 -0.75
CA ALA A 64 -4.80 -2.33 -1.27
C ALA A 64 -3.48 -2.89 -0.75
N VAL A 65 -3.52 -4.11 -0.19
CA VAL A 65 -2.33 -4.87 0.21
C VAL A 65 -2.17 -6.00 -0.80
N VAL A 66 -1.11 -5.94 -1.59
CA VAL A 66 -0.79 -6.92 -2.63
C VAL A 66 0.28 -7.86 -2.09
N CYS A 67 0.00 -9.16 -2.16
CA CYS A 67 0.88 -10.23 -1.69
C CYS A 67 1.51 -10.90 -2.92
N PHE A 68 2.76 -10.51 -3.21
CA PHE A 68 3.54 -11.04 -4.33
C PHE A 68 4.30 -12.29 -3.91
N LYS A 69 4.14 -13.37 -4.67
CA LYS A 69 4.91 -14.59 -4.48
C LYS A 69 6.37 -14.34 -4.85
N GLU A 70 7.29 -14.96 -4.13
CA GLU A 70 8.72 -14.93 -4.50
C GLU A 70 8.99 -15.76 -5.77
N ASN A 71 8.21 -16.83 -5.96
CA ASN A 71 8.21 -17.69 -7.14
C ASN A 71 6.85 -18.40 -7.25
N GLU A 72 6.59 -19.07 -8.37
CA GLU A 72 5.27 -19.66 -8.67
C GLU A 72 4.79 -20.72 -7.64
N TYR A 73 5.73 -21.39 -6.96
CA TYR A 73 5.49 -22.44 -5.98
C TYR A 73 5.42 -21.94 -4.52
N SER A 74 5.69 -20.65 -4.29
CA SER A 74 5.75 -20.09 -2.94
C SER A 74 4.37 -20.06 -2.28
N TYR A 75 4.29 -20.60 -1.06
CA TYR A 75 3.15 -20.43 -0.15
C TYR A 75 3.22 -19.10 0.61
N ASP A 76 4.43 -18.56 0.76
CA ASP A 76 4.69 -17.26 1.36
C ASP A 76 4.73 -16.16 0.30
N CYS A 77 4.58 -14.91 0.74
CA CYS A 77 4.60 -13.75 -0.13
C CYS A 77 5.08 -12.51 0.60
N ASN A 78 5.58 -11.57 -0.18
CA ASN A 78 5.91 -10.24 0.28
C ASN A 78 4.71 -9.31 0.09
N GLU A 79 4.30 -8.64 1.16
CA GLU A 79 3.14 -7.77 1.17
C GLU A 79 3.54 -6.31 0.98
N TYR A 80 2.83 -5.63 0.08
CA TYR A 80 3.06 -4.22 -0.23
C TYR A 80 1.74 -3.46 -0.21
N ILE A 81 1.77 -2.30 0.41
CA ILE A 81 0.59 -1.45 0.61
C ILE A 81 0.54 -0.31 -0.41
N TYR A 82 -0.65 -0.09 -0.95
CA TYR A 82 -0.98 0.98 -1.89
C TYR A 82 -2.16 1.77 -1.35
N GLN A 83 -2.05 3.10 -1.32
CA GLN A 83 -3.22 3.95 -1.11
C GLN A 83 -3.90 4.18 -2.46
N VAL A 84 -5.11 3.63 -2.61
CA VAL A 84 -5.82 3.54 -3.90
C VAL A 84 -7.09 4.38 -3.91
N GLY A 85 -7.71 4.53 -5.09
CA GLY A 85 -9.01 5.16 -5.24
C GLY A 85 -10.16 4.26 -4.76
N ARG A 86 -11.32 4.86 -4.46
CA ARG A 86 -12.55 4.18 -4.01
C ARG A 86 -12.95 3.00 -4.90
N ASP A 87 -12.91 3.19 -6.22
CA ASP A 87 -13.46 2.23 -7.19
C ASP A 87 -12.48 1.10 -7.52
N THR A 88 -11.25 1.18 -7.02
CA THR A 88 -10.17 0.22 -7.30
C THR A 88 -10.55 -1.19 -6.87
N GLN A 89 -11.19 -1.34 -5.70
CA GLN A 89 -11.63 -2.65 -5.22
C GLN A 89 -12.64 -3.27 -6.20
N TYR A 90 -13.63 -2.49 -6.64
CA TYR A 90 -14.66 -2.98 -7.56
C TYR A 90 -14.06 -3.40 -8.90
N ASN A 91 -13.20 -2.55 -9.48
CA ASN A 91 -12.54 -2.85 -10.75
C ASN A 91 -11.63 -4.08 -10.64
N TYR A 92 -10.80 -4.17 -9.59
CA TYR A 92 -9.95 -5.34 -9.38
C TYR A 92 -10.79 -6.62 -9.19
N ALA A 93 -11.84 -6.56 -8.36
CA ALA A 93 -12.71 -7.70 -8.10
C ALA A 93 -13.41 -8.23 -9.36
N TYR A 94 -13.65 -7.37 -10.35
CA TYR A 94 -14.26 -7.77 -11.61
C TYR A 94 -13.28 -8.55 -12.52
N TYR A 95 -12.01 -8.12 -12.59
CA TYR A 95 -11.04 -8.66 -13.56
C TYR A 95 -10.02 -9.66 -12.99
N TYR A 96 -9.89 -9.80 -11.66
CA TYR A 96 -8.78 -10.58 -11.08
C TYR A 96 -8.84 -12.08 -11.37
N LEU A 97 -10.03 -12.64 -11.60
CA LEU A 97 -10.19 -14.06 -11.94
C LEU A 97 -9.66 -14.38 -13.33
N ASP A 98 -9.74 -13.44 -14.27
CA ASP A 98 -9.15 -13.58 -15.61
C ASP A 98 -7.62 -13.47 -15.53
N SER A 99 -7.12 -12.46 -14.82
CA SER A 99 -5.70 -12.31 -14.54
C SER A 99 -5.46 -11.32 -13.41
N ALA A 100 -5.01 -11.82 -12.25
CA ALA A 100 -4.61 -11.01 -11.12
C ALA A 100 -3.49 -10.01 -11.49
N GLY A 101 -2.53 -10.43 -12.31
CA GLY A 101 -1.44 -9.58 -12.79
C GLY A 101 -1.92 -8.42 -13.66
N LYS A 102 -2.83 -8.70 -14.61
CA LYS A 102 -3.41 -7.64 -15.46
C LYS A 102 -4.26 -6.67 -14.63
N ALA A 103 -5.12 -7.19 -13.76
CA ALA A 103 -5.94 -6.37 -12.87
C ALA A 103 -5.07 -5.51 -11.92
N PHE A 104 -3.95 -6.04 -11.43
CA PHE A 104 -2.98 -5.27 -10.66
C PHE A 104 -2.38 -4.12 -11.46
N TRP A 105 -1.84 -4.40 -12.66
CA TRP A 105 -1.19 -3.39 -13.50
C TRP A 105 -2.14 -2.27 -13.92
N GLU A 106 -3.41 -2.60 -14.16
CA GLU A 106 -4.39 -1.63 -14.62
C GLU A 106 -4.97 -0.79 -13.48
N TYR A 107 -5.28 -1.40 -12.33
CA TYR A 107 -6.06 -0.74 -11.29
C TYR A 107 -5.29 -0.39 -10.01
N ILE A 108 -4.21 -1.10 -9.69
CA ILE A 108 -3.47 -0.89 -8.42
C ILE A 108 -2.12 -0.22 -8.69
N GLN A 109 -1.36 -0.71 -9.67
CA GLN A 109 -0.03 -0.23 -9.95
C GLN A 109 0.08 1.28 -10.23
N PRO A 110 -0.90 1.95 -10.87
CA PRO A 110 -0.84 3.40 -11.08
C PRO A 110 -0.69 4.22 -9.78
N TYR A 111 -1.00 3.62 -8.62
CA TYR A 111 -0.88 4.24 -7.31
C TYR A 111 0.47 3.99 -6.61
N ASN A 112 1.47 3.39 -7.29
CA ASN A 112 2.74 2.98 -6.70
C ASN A 112 3.53 4.10 -5.99
N LYS A 113 3.36 5.35 -6.41
CA LYS A 113 4.06 6.52 -5.83
C LYS A 113 3.37 7.13 -4.62
N ASN A 114 2.13 6.75 -4.31
CA ASN A 114 1.35 7.44 -3.27
C ASN A 114 1.95 7.29 -1.87
N LEU A 115 2.44 6.10 -1.53
CA LEU A 115 3.02 5.79 -0.22
C LEU A 115 4.54 5.57 -0.28
N GLY A 116 5.12 5.38 -1.47
CA GLY A 116 6.54 5.04 -1.63
C GLY A 116 6.92 3.62 -1.15
N GLY A 117 5.95 2.81 -0.74
CA GLY A 117 6.15 1.43 -0.27
C GLY A 117 5.91 0.35 -1.30
N ALA A 118 5.69 0.72 -2.56
CA ALA A 118 5.54 -0.24 -3.63
C ALA A 118 6.92 -0.83 -4.00
N PRO A 119 7.00 -2.12 -4.36
CA PRO A 119 8.23 -2.70 -4.88
C PRO A 119 8.58 -2.05 -6.22
N ASN A 120 9.88 -1.95 -6.50
CA ASN A 120 10.36 -1.50 -7.78
C ASN A 120 10.48 -2.71 -8.73
N PHE A 121 9.84 -2.63 -9.90
CA PHE A 121 9.79 -3.70 -10.89
C PHE A 121 10.75 -3.48 -12.08
N ASN A 122 11.72 -2.57 -11.93
CA ASN A 122 12.77 -2.32 -12.93
C ASN A 122 13.71 -3.52 -13.14
#